data_AF-A0A354PFV2-F1
#
_entry.id   AF-A0A354PFV2-F1
#
_cell.length_a   1.000
_cell.length_b   1.000
_cell.length_c   1.000
_cell.angle_alpha   90.00
_cell.angle_beta   90.00
_cell.angle_gamma   90.00
#
_symmetry.space_group_name_H-M   'P 1'
#
loop_
_entity.id
_entity.type
_entity.pdbx_description
1 polymer ?
#
loop_
_entity_poly.entity_id
_entity_poly.type
_entity_poly.pdbx_seq_one_letter_code
_entity_poly.pdbx_strand_id
1 'polypeptide(L)'
;MHDLMHDWETVAPGPVRKQLESRLLDVFVEHQLHRDLNWTEGEIAADFERFIEELHPYLDDIAQSAQPQGLAAFGEVPTAERRFAMVMQMLRKSMIDALGEDIDEVFLLDSAKVLQSRPARWLRVALADPVAASKLDLRKEDAENAQPTSVPNRAESKVLDPAVLLELAERAQRLERELAKNEELETLLKALDGKHIASSYGGDPVRNPESLPTGRNLYGFDPSRVPTRQAWDIGVDAFNEWLEQHQTTHEGQFPKKVAYSLWAGETMRHQGVMESQVLWAMGVKPVWDDAGRVKGLETIASSELGRPRIDVLLSVTGSYRDQFPLVMQWIDKAVQQIAAIDEPDNLVAIHTQSLKESFLEQGIDDELAEKLAGNRLFSNESGGYGTGLSDAVLATDVWTNDSPQEAT
;
A
#
# COMPACT_ATOMS: atom_id res chain seq x y z
N MET A 1 -19.34 17.52 -0.97
CA MET A 1 -19.38 16.84 -2.28
C MET A 1 -20.16 15.55 -2.17
N HIS A 2 -19.79 14.65 -1.26
CA HIS A 2 -20.51 13.40 -0.96
C HIS A 2 -22.03 13.59 -0.75
N ASP A 3 -22.47 14.52 0.10
CA ASP A 3 -23.91 14.81 0.28
C ASP A 3 -24.62 15.21 -1.05
N LEU A 4 -23.94 15.96 -1.92
CA LEU A 4 -24.49 16.35 -3.22
C LEU A 4 -24.60 15.16 -4.19
N MET A 5 -23.71 14.18 -4.07
CA MET A 5 -23.74 12.96 -4.87
C MET A 5 -24.94 12.11 -4.50
N HIS A 6 -25.18 11.88 -3.21
CA HIS A 6 -26.38 11.18 -2.74
C HIS A 6 -27.68 11.90 -3.09
N ASP A 7 -27.72 13.23 -2.94
CA ASP A 7 -28.87 14.01 -3.40
C ASP A 7 -29.10 13.82 -4.90
N TRP A 8 -28.04 13.74 -5.71
CA TRP A 8 -28.14 13.51 -7.15
C TRP A 8 -28.63 12.09 -7.49
N GLU A 9 -28.19 11.06 -6.77
CA GLU A 9 -28.62 9.66 -6.96
C GLU A 9 -30.12 9.45 -6.65
N THR A 10 -30.63 10.16 -5.65
CA THR A 10 -32.02 10.01 -5.19
C THR A 10 -33.02 10.83 -6.01
N VAL A 11 -32.56 11.86 -6.72
CA VAL A 11 -33.41 12.76 -7.50
C VAL A 11 -33.63 12.24 -8.93
N ALA A 12 -34.90 12.19 -9.34
CA ALA A 12 -35.29 11.80 -10.69
C ALA A 12 -34.74 12.79 -11.75
N PRO A 13 -34.49 12.33 -13.00
CA PRO A 13 -34.01 13.20 -14.07
C PRO A 13 -34.88 14.45 -14.27
N GLY A 14 -34.26 15.64 -14.24
CA GLY A 14 -34.98 16.90 -14.35
C GLY A 14 -34.12 18.13 -14.05
N PRO A 15 -34.72 19.34 -13.98
CA PRO A 15 -34.01 20.59 -13.74
C PRO A 15 -33.24 20.61 -12.41
N VAL A 16 -33.79 19.98 -11.37
CA VAL A 16 -33.13 19.86 -10.06
C VAL A 16 -31.86 19.02 -10.15
N ARG A 17 -31.92 17.89 -10.86
CA ARG A 17 -30.76 17.01 -11.08
C ARG A 17 -29.65 17.75 -11.84
N LYS A 18 -29.98 18.49 -12.89
CA LYS A 18 -29.02 19.34 -13.63
C LYS A 18 -28.39 20.44 -12.79
N GLN A 19 -29.15 21.01 -11.84
CA GLN A 19 -28.60 21.99 -10.90
C GLN A 19 -27.63 21.34 -9.91
N LEU A 20 -27.91 20.12 -9.45
CA LEU A 20 -26.99 19.33 -8.63
C LEU A 20 -25.72 18.99 -9.40
N GLU A 21 -25.82 18.60 -10.68
CA GLU A 21 -24.68 18.35 -11.57
C GLU A 21 -23.78 19.58 -11.69
N SER A 22 -24.36 20.75 -11.99
CA SER A 22 -23.62 22.00 -12.07
C SER A 22 -22.93 22.34 -10.76
N ARG A 23 -23.64 22.21 -9.63
CA ARG A 23 -23.08 22.53 -8.31
C ARG A 23 -21.96 21.57 -7.94
N LEU A 24 -22.08 20.30 -8.30
CA LEU A 24 -21.06 19.30 -8.04
C LEU A 24 -19.81 19.59 -8.89
N LEU A 25 -19.98 19.96 -10.15
CA LEU A 25 -18.89 20.40 -11.03
C LEU A 25 -18.18 21.64 -10.48
N ASP A 26 -18.92 22.66 -10.02
CA ASP A 26 -18.35 23.87 -9.43
C ASP A 26 -17.44 23.52 -8.24
N VAL A 27 -17.93 22.68 -7.33
CA VAL A 27 -17.18 22.25 -6.14
C VAL A 27 -15.99 21.34 -6.53
N PHE A 28 -16.14 20.48 -7.55
CA PHE A 28 -15.08 19.62 -8.08
C PHE A 28 -13.91 20.44 -8.67
N VAL A 29 -14.22 21.52 -9.41
CA VAL A 29 -13.23 22.42 -9.98
C VAL A 29 -12.61 23.33 -8.91
N GLU A 30 -13.42 23.86 -8.00
CA GLU A 30 -12.96 24.69 -6.87
C GLU A 30 -11.91 23.96 -6.02
N HIS A 31 -12.13 22.67 -5.74
CA HIS A 31 -11.18 21.83 -5.01
C HIS A 31 -10.06 21.22 -5.87
N GLN A 32 -9.98 21.57 -7.15
CA GLN A 32 -8.98 21.11 -8.10
C GLN A 32 -8.93 19.60 -8.38
N LEU A 33 -9.99 18.86 -8.02
CA LEU A 33 -10.04 17.39 -8.18
C LEU A 33 -10.06 16.94 -9.65
N HIS A 34 -10.39 17.84 -10.57
CA HIS A 34 -10.24 17.64 -12.03
C HIS A 34 -8.79 17.34 -12.44
N ARG A 35 -7.81 17.81 -11.67
CA ARG A 35 -6.39 17.52 -11.91
C ARG A 35 -6.01 16.12 -11.49
N ASP A 36 -6.59 15.63 -10.40
CA ASP A 36 -6.31 14.31 -9.85
C ASP A 36 -6.95 13.21 -10.69
N LEU A 37 -8.22 13.39 -11.08
CA LEU A 37 -8.96 12.40 -11.89
C LEU A 37 -8.81 12.60 -13.40
N ASN A 38 -8.13 13.67 -13.84
CA ASN A 38 -7.91 14.01 -15.24
C ASN A 38 -9.22 14.09 -16.08
N TRP A 39 -10.30 14.58 -15.47
CA TRP A 39 -11.57 14.84 -16.16
C TRP A 39 -11.68 16.29 -16.62
N THR A 40 -12.10 16.51 -17.85
CA THR A 40 -12.45 17.85 -18.37
C THR A 40 -13.93 18.16 -18.20
N GLU A 41 -14.30 19.45 -18.14
CA GLU A 41 -15.71 19.88 -18.07
C GLU A 41 -16.57 19.30 -19.22
N GLY A 42 -15.97 19.17 -20.42
CA GLY A 42 -16.65 18.63 -21.59
C GLY A 42 -16.94 17.12 -21.48
N GLU A 43 -16.02 16.36 -20.88
CA GLU A 43 -16.21 14.92 -20.64
C GLU A 43 -17.25 14.70 -19.55
N ILE A 44 -17.20 15.47 -18.45
CA ILE A 44 -18.18 15.39 -17.36
C ILE A 44 -19.59 15.68 -17.86
N ALA A 45 -19.75 16.70 -18.72
CA ALA A 45 -21.05 17.04 -19.30
C ALA A 45 -21.57 15.98 -20.28
N ALA A 46 -20.66 15.21 -20.91
CA ALA A 46 -21.02 14.15 -21.85
C ALA A 46 -21.43 12.84 -21.15
N ASP A 47 -20.80 12.52 -20.03
CA ASP A 47 -21.03 11.28 -19.28
C ASP A 47 -20.93 11.50 -17.76
N PHE A 48 -21.95 12.16 -17.21
CA PHE A 48 -21.99 12.49 -15.78
C PHE A 48 -22.15 11.24 -14.89
N GLU A 49 -22.82 10.20 -15.39
CA GLU A 49 -22.99 8.95 -14.63
C GLU A 49 -21.65 8.27 -14.40
N ARG A 50 -20.85 8.09 -15.47
CA ARG A 50 -19.50 7.53 -15.34
C ARG A 50 -18.60 8.39 -14.46
N PHE A 51 -18.68 9.71 -14.59
CA PHE A 51 -17.92 10.62 -13.74
C PHE A 51 -18.21 10.39 -12.25
N ILE A 52 -19.47 10.18 -11.87
CA ILE A 52 -19.84 9.88 -10.48
C ILE A 52 -19.31 8.51 -10.04
N GLU A 53 -19.37 7.50 -10.91
CA GLU A 53 -18.84 6.15 -10.62
C GLU A 53 -17.33 6.16 -10.35
N GLU A 54 -16.57 7.09 -10.93
CA GLU A 54 -15.13 7.27 -10.67
C GLU A 54 -14.84 8.23 -9.50
N LEU A 55 -15.65 9.28 -9.34
CA LEU A 55 -15.47 10.27 -8.27
C LEU A 55 -15.78 9.70 -6.88
N HIS A 56 -16.81 8.84 -6.76
CA HIS A 56 -17.24 8.30 -5.46
C HIS A 56 -16.13 7.49 -4.80
N PRO A 57 -15.56 6.45 -5.44
CA PRO A 57 -14.48 5.67 -4.84
C PRO A 57 -13.23 6.50 -4.53
N TYR A 58 -12.95 7.55 -5.32
CA TYR A 58 -11.83 8.44 -5.08
C TYR A 58 -12.00 9.27 -3.79
N LEU A 59 -13.19 9.86 -3.59
CA LEU A 59 -13.49 10.57 -2.35
C LEU A 59 -13.49 9.63 -1.15
N ASP A 60 -13.94 8.39 -1.34
CA ASP A 60 -13.89 7.35 -0.33
C ASP A 60 -12.45 7.09 0.10
N ASP A 61 -11.52 6.86 -0.84
CA ASP A 61 -10.11 6.60 -0.53
C ASP A 61 -9.45 7.76 0.25
N ILE A 62 -9.75 9.01 -0.12
CA ILE A 62 -9.27 10.19 0.61
C ILE A 62 -9.83 10.22 2.03
N ALA A 63 -11.15 10.07 2.20
CA ALA A 63 -11.80 10.12 3.50
C ALA A 63 -11.32 8.98 4.43
N GLN A 64 -10.98 7.84 3.82
CA GLN A 64 -10.58 6.62 4.48
C GLN A 64 -9.07 6.53 4.77
N SER A 65 -8.29 7.50 4.29
CA SER A 65 -6.83 7.57 4.43
C SER A 65 -6.40 7.85 5.88
N ALA A 66 -5.48 7.02 6.37
CA ALA A 66 -4.93 7.17 7.71
C ALA A 66 -3.68 8.04 7.72
N GLN A 67 -3.66 9.05 8.59
CA GLN A 67 -2.51 9.94 8.77
C GLN A 67 -2.23 10.21 10.26
N PRO A 68 -0.95 10.40 10.65
CA PRO A 68 -0.62 10.85 12.00
C PRO A 68 -1.23 12.23 12.30
N GLN A 69 -1.99 12.35 13.39
CA GLN A 69 -2.63 13.61 13.81
C GLN A 69 -1.76 14.45 14.78
N GLY A 70 -0.43 14.34 14.65
CA GLY A 70 0.53 15.04 15.49
C GLY A 70 1.87 14.32 15.60
N LEU A 71 2.73 14.83 16.48
CA LEU A 71 4.03 14.25 16.79
C LEU A 71 3.94 13.39 18.05
N ALA A 72 4.73 12.31 18.08
CA ALA A 72 4.91 11.52 19.29
C ALA A 72 5.88 12.23 20.25
N ALA A 73 5.60 12.15 21.55
CA ALA A 73 6.52 12.54 22.61
C ALA A 73 7.07 11.27 23.28
N PHE A 74 8.39 11.15 23.34
CA PHE A 74 9.05 9.95 23.89
C PHE A 74 8.70 9.77 25.37
N GLY A 75 8.24 8.58 25.74
CA GLY A 75 7.78 8.25 27.09
C GLY A 75 6.31 8.60 27.38
N GLU A 76 5.58 9.20 26.44
CA GLU A 76 4.17 9.51 26.58
C GLU A 76 3.28 8.51 25.85
N VAL A 77 2.19 8.09 26.48
CA VAL A 77 1.14 7.29 25.83
C VAL A 77 0.15 8.21 25.11
N PRO A 78 -0.44 7.79 23.98
CA PRO A 78 -1.51 8.55 23.34
C PRO A 78 -2.69 8.76 24.30
N THR A 79 -3.43 9.88 24.14
CA THR A 79 -4.64 10.15 24.91
C THR A 79 -5.69 9.06 24.71
N ALA A 80 -6.64 8.91 25.64
CA ALA A 80 -7.70 7.90 25.52
C ALA A 80 -8.50 8.02 24.21
N GLU A 81 -8.75 9.25 23.73
CA GLU A 81 -9.43 9.49 22.45
C GLU A 81 -8.60 9.00 21.26
N ARG A 82 -7.28 9.27 21.26
CA ARG A 82 -6.37 8.80 20.19
C ARG A 82 -6.23 7.29 20.20
N ARG A 83 -6.12 6.67 21.37
CA ARG A 83 -6.12 5.20 21.49
C ARG A 83 -7.42 4.60 20.98
N PHE A 84 -8.57 5.20 21.32
CA PHE A 84 -9.87 4.77 20.84
C PHE A 84 -9.96 4.82 19.31
N ALA A 85 -9.55 5.92 18.68
CA ALA A 85 -9.50 6.05 17.23
C ALA A 85 -8.56 5.02 16.58
N MET A 86 -7.41 4.76 17.20
CA MET A 86 -6.46 3.76 16.71
C MET A 86 -7.01 2.33 16.83
N VAL A 87 -7.66 1.96 17.95
CA VAL A 87 -8.33 0.66 18.07
C VAL A 87 -9.42 0.50 17.02
N MET A 88 -10.21 1.55 16.76
CA MET A 88 -11.21 1.56 15.68
C MET A 88 -10.57 1.31 14.32
N GLN A 89 -9.44 1.96 14.02
CA GLN A 89 -8.69 1.76 12.77
C GLN A 89 -8.09 0.35 12.67
N MET A 90 -7.60 -0.21 13.77
CA MET A 90 -7.00 -1.55 13.82
C MET A 90 -8.02 -2.67 13.62
N LEU A 91 -9.27 -2.47 14.05
CA LEU A 91 -10.35 -3.44 13.89
C LEU A 91 -11.12 -3.24 12.58
N ARG A 92 -11.23 -1.98 12.11
CA ARG A 92 -11.90 -1.49 10.90
C ARG A 92 -12.69 -2.55 10.13
N LYS A 93 -12.10 -3.13 9.08
CA LYS A 93 -12.77 -4.08 8.17
C LYS A 93 -13.45 -5.23 8.92
N SER A 94 -12.71 -5.89 9.82
CA SER A 94 -13.25 -7.02 10.59
C SER A 94 -14.43 -6.65 11.48
N MET A 95 -14.41 -5.45 12.07
CA MET A 95 -15.50 -4.96 12.92
C MET A 95 -16.72 -4.55 12.09
N ILE A 96 -16.52 -3.80 11.01
CA ILE A 96 -17.59 -3.35 10.11
C ILE A 96 -18.31 -4.54 9.50
N ASP A 97 -17.54 -5.50 8.96
CA ASP A 97 -18.09 -6.72 8.39
C ASP A 97 -18.90 -7.50 9.44
N ALA A 98 -18.37 -7.64 10.66
CA ALA A 98 -19.03 -8.38 11.73
C ALA A 98 -20.31 -7.70 12.23
N LEU A 99 -20.36 -6.36 12.25
CA LEU A 99 -21.54 -5.58 12.59
C LEU A 99 -22.57 -5.51 11.45
N GLY A 100 -22.20 -5.99 10.25
CA GLY A 100 -23.03 -5.85 9.07
C GLY A 100 -23.29 -4.39 8.78
N GLU A 101 -22.24 -3.57 8.80
CA GLU A 101 -22.23 -2.18 8.41
C GLU A 101 -21.58 -2.05 7.03
N ASP A 102 -21.84 -0.95 6.34
CA ASP A 102 -21.11 -0.59 5.13
C ASP A 102 -19.89 0.27 5.50
N ILE A 103 -18.69 -0.12 5.03
CA ILE A 103 -17.44 0.55 5.35
C ILE A 103 -17.39 1.95 4.78
N ASP A 104 -17.94 2.13 3.59
CA ASP A 104 -17.93 3.39 2.87
C ASP A 104 -18.84 4.38 3.63
N GLU A 105 -20.04 3.93 4.01
CA GLU A 105 -20.99 4.77 4.74
C GLU A 105 -20.52 5.22 6.14
N VAL A 106 -19.80 4.37 6.88
CA VAL A 106 -19.38 4.68 8.27
C VAL A 106 -18.27 5.72 8.30
N PHE A 107 -17.34 5.68 7.34
CA PHE A 107 -16.14 6.54 7.33
C PHE A 107 -16.29 7.79 6.46
N LEU A 108 -17.35 7.87 5.64
CA LEU A 108 -17.73 9.08 4.89
C LEU A 108 -18.47 10.14 5.71
N LEU A 109 -18.81 9.80 6.94
CA LEU A 109 -19.28 10.77 7.92
C LEU A 109 -18.17 11.78 8.23
N ASP A 110 -18.55 13.03 8.52
CA ASP A 110 -17.68 14.01 9.18
C ASP A 110 -16.88 13.32 10.30
N SER A 111 -15.57 13.56 10.39
CA SER A 111 -14.70 13.03 11.44
C SER A 111 -15.31 13.14 12.85
N ALA A 112 -16.08 14.19 13.14
CA ALA A 112 -16.80 14.37 14.40
C ALA A 112 -17.96 13.38 14.58
N LYS A 113 -18.61 12.97 13.49
CA LYS A 113 -19.70 12.00 13.42
C LYS A 113 -19.20 10.55 13.37
N VAL A 114 -17.99 10.27 12.88
CA VAL A 114 -17.38 8.91 12.94
C VAL A 114 -17.35 8.39 14.37
N LEU A 115 -17.03 9.24 15.36
CA LEU A 115 -17.07 8.88 16.77
C LEU A 115 -18.48 8.62 17.31
N GLN A 116 -19.54 8.99 16.59
CA GLN A 116 -20.94 8.76 16.95
C GLN A 116 -21.56 7.59 16.17
N SER A 117 -20.84 7.04 15.19
CA SER A 117 -21.28 5.91 14.36
C SER A 117 -21.64 4.67 15.19
N ARG A 118 -22.41 3.75 14.58
CA ARG A 118 -22.74 2.45 15.18
C ARG A 118 -21.47 1.68 15.60
N PRO A 119 -20.43 1.54 14.76
CA PRO A 119 -19.18 0.91 15.19
C PRO A 119 -18.50 1.60 16.38
N ALA A 120 -18.52 2.93 16.45
CA ALA A 120 -17.96 3.66 17.59
C ALA A 120 -18.75 3.42 18.88
N ARG A 121 -20.08 3.43 18.82
CA ARG A 121 -20.93 3.11 19.98
C ARG A 121 -20.73 1.67 20.44
N TRP A 122 -20.67 0.73 19.50
CA TRP A 122 -20.38 -0.67 19.80
C TRP A 122 -19.01 -0.82 20.47
N LEU A 123 -17.97 -0.16 19.94
CA LEU A 123 -16.63 -0.22 20.50
C LEU A 123 -16.57 0.33 21.93
N ARG A 124 -17.33 1.38 22.26
CA ARG A 124 -17.42 1.88 23.65
C ARG A 124 -17.96 0.81 24.60
N VAL A 125 -18.99 0.08 24.18
CA VAL A 125 -19.54 -1.04 24.96
C VAL A 125 -18.51 -2.17 25.04
N ALA A 126 -17.86 -2.52 23.93
CA ALA A 126 -16.85 -3.58 23.87
C ALA A 126 -15.66 -3.34 24.81
N LEU A 127 -15.21 -2.09 24.92
CA LEU A 127 -14.12 -1.72 25.84
C LEU A 127 -14.55 -1.84 27.31
N ALA A 128 -15.83 -1.63 27.63
CA ALA A 128 -16.36 -1.72 28.99
C ALA A 128 -16.80 -3.14 29.39
N ASP A 129 -17.54 -3.82 28.52
CA ASP A 129 -18.11 -5.15 28.73
C ASP A 129 -18.18 -5.92 27.39
N PRO A 130 -17.25 -6.86 27.13
CA PRO A 130 -17.21 -7.59 25.88
C PRO A 130 -18.39 -8.55 25.71
N VAL A 131 -18.97 -9.05 26.82
CA VAL A 131 -20.14 -9.95 26.78
C VAL A 131 -21.39 -9.16 26.42
N ALA A 132 -21.55 -7.94 26.95
CA ALA A 132 -22.65 -7.06 26.54
C ALA A 132 -22.54 -6.68 25.06
N ALA A 133 -21.35 -6.29 24.59
CA ALA A 133 -21.10 -5.94 23.19
C ALA A 133 -21.38 -7.11 22.23
N SER A 134 -21.09 -8.34 22.63
CA SER A 134 -21.35 -9.53 21.81
C SER A 134 -22.83 -9.77 21.48
N LYS A 135 -23.74 -9.21 22.28
CA LYS A 135 -25.19 -9.35 22.13
C LYS A 135 -25.85 -8.08 21.59
N LEU A 136 -25.07 -7.04 21.36
CA LEU A 136 -25.57 -5.73 20.99
C LEU A 136 -25.82 -5.65 19.49
N ASP A 137 -27.06 -5.32 19.10
CA ASP A 137 -27.44 -5.04 17.72
C ASP A 137 -27.99 -3.61 17.62
N LEU A 138 -27.08 -2.65 17.42
CA LEU A 138 -27.42 -1.22 17.34
C LEU A 138 -28.32 -0.88 16.15
N ARG A 139 -28.39 -1.75 15.14
CA ARG A 139 -29.27 -1.54 13.97
C ARG A 139 -30.74 -1.58 14.40
N LYS A 140 -31.08 -2.47 15.34
CA LYS A 140 -32.43 -2.58 15.91
C LYS A 140 -32.76 -1.38 16.79
N GLU A 141 -31.82 -0.97 17.65
CA GLU A 141 -32.01 0.19 18.53
C GLU A 141 -32.22 1.48 17.73
N ASP A 142 -31.46 1.71 16.66
CA ASP A 142 -31.62 2.91 15.84
C ASP A 142 -32.93 2.89 15.03
N ALA A 143 -33.33 1.71 14.52
CA ALA A 143 -34.61 1.54 13.82
C ALA A 143 -35.81 1.81 14.73
N GLU A 144 -35.74 1.43 16.02
CA GLU A 144 -36.80 1.68 17.01
C GLU A 144 -36.86 3.17 17.45
N ASN A 145 -35.73 3.88 17.42
CA ASN A 145 -35.63 5.26 17.94
C ASN A 145 -35.77 6.36 16.88
N ALA A 146 -36.03 6.02 15.61
CA ALA A 146 -36.32 6.94 14.51
C ALA A 146 -35.37 8.16 14.41
N GLN A 147 -34.07 7.97 14.71
CA GLN A 147 -33.06 8.91 14.23
C GLN A 147 -32.68 8.47 12.82
N PRO A 148 -32.99 9.26 11.78
CA PRO A 148 -32.48 8.97 10.44
C PRO A 148 -30.96 9.13 10.49
N THR A 149 -30.24 8.03 10.64
CA THR A 149 -28.87 7.99 10.14
C THR A 149 -28.98 8.19 8.63
N SER A 150 -28.27 9.19 8.11
CA SER A 150 -28.49 9.81 6.80
C SER A 150 -28.17 8.93 5.58
N VAL A 151 -28.14 7.60 5.72
CA VAL A 151 -27.71 6.70 4.66
C VAL A 151 -28.63 5.48 4.57
N PRO A 152 -29.16 5.13 3.37
CA PRO A 152 -29.99 3.95 3.17
C PRO A 152 -29.17 2.68 3.35
N ASN A 153 -29.31 2.09 4.54
CA ASN A 153 -28.70 0.84 4.97
C ASN A 153 -28.87 -0.30 3.94
N ARG A 154 -27.87 -0.57 3.09
CA ARG A 154 -27.84 -1.77 2.23
C ARG A 154 -27.60 -3.07 3.05
N ALA A 155 -27.45 -2.96 4.38
CA ALA A 155 -27.04 -4.06 5.25
C ALA A 155 -28.19 -4.88 5.90
N GLU A 156 -29.40 -4.85 5.33
CA GLU A 156 -30.63 -5.35 5.95
C GLU A 156 -30.77 -6.89 6.12
N SER A 157 -29.71 -7.70 6.03
CA SER A 157 -29.88 -9.17 6.14
C SER A 157 -28.75 -9.99 6.78
N LYS A 158 -27.69 -9.36 7.31
CA LYS A 158 -26.64 -10.13 7.99
C LYS A 158 -27.04 -10.46 9.44
N VAL A 159 -27.10 -11.75 9.75
CA VAL A 159 -27.20 -12.27 11.12
C VAL A 159 -25.85 -12.04 11.80
N LEU A 160 -25.86 -11.31 12.91
CA LEU A 160 -24.66 -11.08 13.71
C LEU A 160 -24.33 -12.35 14.48
N ASP A 161 -23.05 -12.76 14.46
CA ASP A 161 -22.56 -13.89 15.24
C ASP A 161 -22.01 -13.39 16.59
N PRO A 162 -22.65 -13.72 17.72
CA PRO A 162 -22.17 -13.31 19.03
C PRO A 162 -20.77 -13.82 19.37
N ALA A 163 -20.36 -14.98 18.84
CA ALA A 163 -19.02 -15.51 19.09
C ALA A 163 -17.94 -14.65 18.43
N VAL A 164 -18.19 -14.25 17.17
CA VAL A 164 -17.29 -13.34 16.43
C VAL A 164 -17.24 -11.97 17.09
N LEU A 165 -18.38 -11.43 17.50
CA LEU A 165 -18.44 -10.14 18.19
C LEU A 165 -17.74 -10.17 19.55
N LEU A 166 -17.83 -11.29 20.29
CA LEU A 166 -17.10 -11.47 21.54
C LEU A 166 -15.58 -11.47 21.31
N GLU A 167 -15.10 -12.22 20.32
CA GLU A 167 -13.67 -12.26 19.97
C GLU A 167 -13.14 -10.88 19.60
N LEU A 168 -13.91 -10.12 18.79
CA LEU A 168 -13.58 -8.75 18.42
C LEU A 168 -13.56 -7.81 19.63
N ALA A 169 -14.50 -7.96 20.56
CA ALA A 169 -14.56 -7.12 21.76
C ALA A 169 -13.38 -7.40 22.71
N GLU A 170 -13.03 -8.67 22.90
CA GLU A 170 -11.84 -9.04 23.67
C GLU A 170 -10.55 -8.57 22.98
N ARG A 171 -10.51 -8.63 21.65
CA ARG A 171 -9.40 -8.06 20.86
C ARG A 171 -9.30 -6.56 21.07
N ALA A 172 -10.42 -5.83 21.04
CA ALA A 172 -10.44 -4.39 21.32
C ALA A 172 -9.83 -4.06 22.69
N GLN A 173 -10.21 -4.80 23.73
CA GLN A 173 -9.65 -4.63 25.08
C GLN A 173 -8.17 -5.00 25.18
N ARG A 174 -7.69 -5.99 24.41
CA ARG A 174 -6.24 -6.28 24.32
C ARG A 174 -5.49 -5.11 23.68
N LEU A 175 -5.99 -4.61 22.55
CA LEU A 175 -5.36 -3.50 21.84
C LEU A 175 -5.33 -2.21 22.65
N GLU A 176 -6.43 -1.85 23.32
CA GLU A 176 -6.46 -0.67 24.21
C GLU A 176 -5.40 -0.79 25.31
N ARG A 177 -5.32 -1.95 25.96
CA ARG A 177 -4.34 -2.20 27.04
C ARG A 177 -2.91 -2.11 26.55
N GLU A 178 -2.59 -2.60 25.36
CA GLU A 178 -1.24 -2.49 24.81
C GLU A 178 -0.92 -1.05 24.38
N LEU A 179 -1.87 -0.32 23.78
CA LEU A 179 -1.70 1.09 23.43
C LEU A 179 -1.60 2.02 24.65
N ALA A 180 -2.16 1.60 25.79
CA ALA A 180 -2.08 2.33 27.05
C ALA A 180 -0.76 2.08 27.81
N LYS A 181 0.11 1.19 27.32
CA LYS A 181 1.45 0.93 27.88
C LYS A 181 2.51 1.67 27.08
N ASN A 182 3.55 2.10 27.78
CA ASN A 182 4.77 2.63 27.19
C ASN A 182 5.95 2.18 28.06
N GLU A 183 6.91 1.46 27.47
CA GLU A 183 8.12 0.99 28.16
C GLU A 183 9.36 1.83 27.79
N GLU A 184 9.23 2.92 27.02
CA GLU A 184 10.32 3.68 26.39
C GLU A 184 11.30 4.27 27.40
N LEU A 185 10.82 5.02 28.39
CA LEU A 185 11.67 5.62 29.42
C LEU A 185 12.29 4.55 30.33
N GLU A 186 11.52 3.55 30.73
CA GLU A 186 12.02 2.46 31.58
C GLU A 186 13.12 1.66 30.85
N THR A 187 12.90 1.32 29.58
CA THR A 187 13.86 0.62 28.74
C THR A 187 15.09 1.45 28.47
N LEU A 188 14.96 2.77 28.25
CA LEU A 188 16.11 3.66 28.13
C LEU A 188 16.99 3.60 29.40
N LEU A 189 16.38 3.67 30.58
CA LEU A 189 17.10 3.55 31.85
C LEU A 189 17.76 2.18 32.03
N LYS A 190 17.08 1.09 31.64
CA LYS A 190 17.67 -0.27 31.63
C LYS A 190 18.88 -0.34 30.70
N ALA A 191 18.80 0.25 29.52
CA ALA A 191 19.89 0.24 28.54
C ALA A 191 21.11 1.00 29.07
N LEU A 192 20.90 2.16 29.71
CA LEU A 192 21.96 2.95 30.35
C LEU A 192 22.61 2.21 31.53
N ASP A 193 21.85 1.35 32.23
CA ASP A 193 22.34 0.49 33.31
C ASP A 193 22.98 -0.81 32.79
N GLY A 194 23.23 -0.93 31.48
CA GLY A 194 23.86 -2.10 30.85
C GLY A 194 23.01 -3.38 30.92
N LYS A 195 21.68 -3.25 31.12
CA LYS A 195 20.77 -4.39 31.21
C LYS A 195 20.25 -4.82 29.83
N HIS A 196 19.89 -6.10 29.74
CA HIS A 196 19.27 -6.67 28.56
C HIS A 196 17.91 -6.01 28.27
N ILE A 197 17.69 -5.65 27.01
CA ILE A 197 16.42 -5.11 26.50
C ILE A 197 15.69 -6.19 25.70
N ALA A 198 14.43 -6.43 26.02
CA ALA A 198 13.61 -7.40 25.30
C ALA A 198 13.46 -7.01 23.83
N SER A 199 13.62 -7.97 22.93
CA SER A 199 13.44 -7.78 21.50
C SER A 199 11.97 -7.88 21.11
N SER A 200 11.56 -7.13 20.08
CA SER A 200 10.23 -7.20 19.48
C SER A 200 10.28 -6.98 17.98
N TYR A 201 9.26 -7.46 17.27
CA TYR A 201 9.13 -7.16 15.85
C TYR A 201 8.86 -5.66 15.64
N GLY A 202 9.62 -5.01 14.77
CA GLY A 202 9.36 -3.63 14.35
C GLY A 202 8.31 -3.57 13.23
N GLY A 203 7.46 -2.55 13.22
CA GLY A 203 6.50 -2.36 12.13
C GLY A 203 5.33 -1.45 12.47
N ASP A 204 4.40 -1.31 11.53
CA ASP A 204 3.16 -0.56 11.73
C ASP A 204 2.23 -1.33 12.69
N PRO A 205 1.90 -0.78 13.87
CA PRO A 205 1.00 -1.43 14.82
C PRO A 205 -0.40 -1.69 14.25
N VAL A 206 -0.86 -0.91 13.26
CA VAL A 206 -2.15 -1.14 12.60
C VAL A 206 -2.16 -2.46 11.83
N ARG A 207 -1.06 -2.77 11.15
CA ARG A 207 -0.88 -4.02 10.39
C ARG A 207 -0.40 -5.17 11.26
N ASN A 208 0.50 -4.90 12.19
CA ASN A 208 1.05 -5.89 13.11
C ASN A 208 1.00 -5.39 14.57
N PRO A 209 -0.09 -5.70 15.30
CA PRO A 209 -0.25 -5.29 16.69
C PRO A 209 0.82 -5.88 17.65
N GLU A 210 1.53 -6.93 17.26
CA GLU A 210 2.63 -7.51 18.05
C GLU A 210 3.87 -6.60 18.12
N SER A 211 3.88 -5.50 17.36
CA SER A 211 4.90 -4.45 17.52
C SER A 211 4.75 -3.63 18.81
N LEU A 212 3.60 -3.75 19.49
CA LEU A 212 3.34 -3.15 20.81
C LEU A 212 3.69 -4.11 21.96
N PRO A 213 4.00 -3.59 23.15
CA PRO A 213 4.20 -2.17 23.50
C PRO A 213 5.52 -1.61 22.95
N THR A 214 5.61 -0.28 22.88
CA THR A 214 6.85 0.43 22.50
C THR A 214 7.87 0.40 23.64
N GLY A 215 9.13 0.74 23.34
CA GLY A 215 10.24 0.64 24.30
C GLY A 215 10.92 -0.72 24.29
N ARG A 216 11.04 -1.37 23.13
CA ARG A 216 11.71 -2.65 22.93
C ARG A 216 12.80 -2.57 21.88
N ASN A 217 13.72 -3.53 21.87
CA ASN A 217 14.78 -3.62 20.87
C ASN A 217 14.21 -4.21 19.56
N LEU A 218 13.89 -3.36 18.60
CA LEU A 218 13.20 -3.76 17.38
C LEU A 218 14.10 -4.58 16.46
N TYR A 219 13.56 -5.65 15.88
CA TYR A 219 14.18 -6.37 14.77
C TYR A 219 13.21 -6.48 13.59
N GLY A 220 13.77 -6.61 12.39
CA GLY A 220 13.00 -6.83 11.16
C GLY A 220 12.54 -8.29 11.01
N PHE A 221 12.08 -8.65 9.82
CA PHE A 221 11.82 -10.06 9.48
C PHE A 221 13.04 -10.71 8.83
N ASP A 222 13.01 -12.04 8.67
CA ASP A 222 14.07 -12.80 7.98
C ASP A 222 14.09 -12.43 6.47
N PRO A 223 15.13 -11.72 5.99
CA PRO A 223 15.18 -11.26 4.59
C PRO A 223 15.31 -12.40 3.58
N SER A 224 15.72 -13.61 4.01
CA SER A 224 15.77 -14.78 3.12
C SER A 224 14.39 -15.30 2.70
N ARG A 225 13.33 -14.79 3.33
CA ARG A 225 11.93 -15.11 3.01
C ARG A 225 11.31 -14.18 1.97
N VAL A 226 12.07 -13.23 1.41
CA VAL A 226 11.59 -12.30 0.38
C VAL A 226 11.78 -12.88 -1.03
N PRO A 227 10.74 -12.85 -1.89
CA PRO A 227 9.35 -12.54 -1.55
C PRO A 227 8.68 -13.70 -0.80
N THR A 228 7.70 -13.42 0.07
CA THR A 228 6.88 -14.48 0.69
C THR A 228 5.89 -15.07 -0.33
N ARG A 229 5.33 -16.24 -0.05
CA ARG A 229 4.31 -16.86 -0.92
C ARG A 229 3.07 -15.97 -1.07
N GLN A 230 2.65 -15.33 0.02
CA GLN A 230 1.51 -14.41 0.01
C GLN A 230 1.82 -13.13 -0.77
N ALA A 231 3.02 -12.58 -0.59
CA ALA A 231 3.46 -11.42 -1.36
C ALA A 231 3.61 -11.73 -2.85
N TRP A 232 3.97 -12.98 -3.19
CA TRP A 232 4.01 -13.46 -4.57
C TRP A 232 2.64 -13.41 -5.23
N ASP A 233 1.62 -14.01 -4.61
CA ASP A 233 0.27 -14.03 -5.17
C ASP A 233 -0.27 -12.59 -5.36
N ILE A 234 -0.13 -11.73 -4.35
CA ILE A 234 -0.53 -10.32 -4.42
C ILE A 234 0.26 -9.56 -5.50
N GLY A 235 1.56 -9.80 -5.61
CA GLY A 235 2.41 -9.13 -6.60
C GLY A 235 2.08 -9.55 -8.03
N VAL A 236 1.78 -10.82 -8.27
CA VAL A 236 1.33 -11.33 -9.57
C VAL A 236 0.01 -10.68 -9.98
N ASP A 237 -0.98 -10.68 -9.07
CA ASP A 237 -2.29 -10.08 -9.34
C ASP A 237 -2.17 -8.59 -9.64
N ALA A 238 -1.45 -7.84 -8.80
CA ALA A 238 -1.23 -6.40 -9.00
C ALA A 238 -0.47 -6.08 -10.29
N PHE A 239 0.49 -6.91 -10.70
CA PHE A 239 1.18 -6.71 -11.97
C PHE A 239 0.26 -6.98 -13.17
N ASN A 240 -0.57 -8.01 -13.11
CA ASN A 240 -1.50 -8.34 -14.19
C ASN A 240 -2.55 -7.24 -14.36
N GLU A 241 -3.11 -6.73 -13.26
CA GLU A 241 -4.04 -5.60 -13.30
C GLU A 241 -3.39 -4.35 -13.91
N TRP A 242 -2.17 -4.01 -13.48
CA TRP A 242 -1.42 -2.90 -14.08
C TRP A 242 -1.14 -3.13 -15.58
N LEU A 243 -0.85 -4.37 -15.97
CA LEU A 243 -0.58 -4.71 -17.36
C LEU A 243 -1.82 -4.55 -18.24
N GLU A 244 -2.98 -4.98 -17.75
CA GLU A 244 -4.28 -4.78 -18.40
C GLU A 244 -4.57 -3.29 -18.61
N GLN A 245 -4.39 -2.48 -17.55
CA GLN A 245 -4.55 -1.01 -17.63
C GLN A 245 -3.57 -0.37 -18.62
N HIS A 246 -2.30 -0.82 -18.63
CA HIS A 246 -1.31 -0.35 -19.60
C HIS A 246 -1.76 -0.68 -21.03
N GLN A 247 -2.23 -1.90 -21.28
CA GLN A 247 -2.71 -2.29 -22.61
C GLN A 247 -3.93 -1.46 -23.04
N THR A 248 -4.88 -1.18 -22.15
CA THR A 248 -6.03 -0.31 -22.46
C THR A 248 -5.59 1.10 -22.86
N THR A 249 -4.59 1.65 -22.17
CA THR A 249 -4.10 3.02 -22.39
C THR A 249 -3.07 3.15 -23.52
N HIS A 250 -2.50 2.03 -24.00
CA HIS A 250 -1.43 1.99 -25.00
C HIS A 250 -1.77 1.09 -26.20
N GLU A 251 -3.02 1.13 -26.67
CA GLU A 251 -3.46 0.45 -27.90
C GLU A 251 -3.16 -1.07 -27.93
N GLY A 252 -3.27 -1.73 -26.79
CA GLY A 252 -3.02 -3.16 -26.61
C GLY A 252 -1.55 -3.56 -26.50
N GLN A 253 -0.61 -2.60 -26.53
CA GLN A 253 0.81 -2.88 -26.51
C GLN A 253 1.31 -3.23 -25.09
N PHE A 254 2.20 -4.23 -25.01
CA PHE A 254 2.93 -4.54 -23.79
C PHE A 254 4.04 -3.50 -23.55
N PRO A 255 4.34 -3.16 -22.29
CA PRO A 255 5.48 -2.31 -21.95
C PRO A 255 6.78 -3.04 -22.33
N LYS A 256 7.70 -2.31 -22.96
CA LYS A 256 9.01 -2.87 -23.35
C LYS A 256 9.94 -3.05 -22.15
N LYS A 257 9.86 -2.12 -21.18
CA LYS A 257 10.71 -2.08 -20.00
C LYS A 257 9.97 -1.40 -18.85
N VAL A 258 10.11 -1.92 -17.64
CA VAL A 258 9.52 -1.33 -16.41
C VAL A 258 10.64 -0.95 -15.45
N ALA A 259 10.62 0.29 -14.96
CA ALA A 259 11.56 0.77 -13.97
C ALA A 259 10.97 0.66 -12.56
N TYR A 260 11.72 0.08 -11.63
CA TYR A 260 11.36 -0.09 -10.23
C TYR A 260 12.33 0.67 -9.33
N SER A 261 11.80 1.32 -8.30
CA SER A 261 12.59 1.87 -7.20
C SER A 261 12.31 1.08 -5.93
N LEU A 262 13.30 0.34 -5.44
CA LEU A 262 13.13 -0.52 -4.26
C LEU A 262 13.71 0.09 -2.99
N TRP A 263 12.85 0.15 -1.97
CA TRP A 263 13.14 0.73 -0.66
C TRP A 263 13.07 -0.37 0.40
N ALA A 264 14.07 -0.42 1.28
CA ALA A 264 14.12 -1.44 2.33
C ALA A 264 12.87 -1.42 3.22
N GLY A 265 12.45 -0.22 3.65
CA GLY A 265 11.28 -0.06 4.52
C GLY A 265 9.98 -0.58 3.89
N GLU A 266 9.74 -0.32 2.60
CA GLU A 266 8.55 -0.83 1.90
C GLU A 266 8.62 -2.34 1.70
N THR A 267 9.79 -2.86 1.32
CA THR A 267 10.03 -4.31 1.22
C THR A 267 9.72 -5.02 2.53
N MET A 268 10.06 -4.42 3.67
CA MET A 268 9.71 -4.93 4.99
C MET A 268 8.22 -4.88 5.30
N ARG A 269 7.51 -3.85 4.82
CA ARG A 269 6.07 -3.68 5.05
C ARG A 269 5.23 -4.64 4.23
N HIS A 270 5.58 -4.85 2.96
CA HIS A 270 4.81 -5.69 2.03
C HIS A 270 5.46 -7.06 1.78
N GLN A 271 6.61 -7.36 2.40
CA GLN A 271 7.27 -8.68 2.37
C GLN A 271 7.60 -9.21 0.96
N GLY A 272 7.88 -8.31 0.01
CA GLY A 272 8.32 -8.68 -1.34
C GLY A 272 7.32 -8.54 -2.50
N VAL A 273 6.21 -7.80 -2.36
CA VAL A 273 5.26 -7.58 -3.46
C VAL A 273 5.93 -7.02 -4.72
N MET A 274 6.76 -5.97 -4.62
CA MET A 274 7.45 -5.39 -5.79
C MET A 274 8.46 -6.35 -6.42
N GLU A 275 9.19 -7.12 -5.62
CA GLU A 275 10.11 -8.14 -6.12
C GLU A 275 9.38 -9.28 -6.83
N SER A 276 8.17 -9.60 -6.36
CA SER A 276 7.30 -10.55 -7.04
C SER A 276 6.86 -10.02 -8.40
N GLN A 277 6.49 -8.74 -8.50
CA GLN A 277 6.20 -8.09 -9.78
C GLN A 277 7.40 -8.13 -10.73
N VAL A 278 8.61 -7.83 -10.24
CA VAL A 278 9.85 -7.88 -11.04
C VAL A 278 10.10 -9.29 -11.60
N LEU A 279 10.05 -10.31 -10.74
CA LEU A 279 10.27 -11.70 -11.14
C LEU A 279 9.17 -12.16 -12.11
N TRP A 280 7.91 -11.85 -11.81
CA TRP A 280 6.79 -12.16 -12.68
C TRP A 280 6.90 -11.47 -14.04
N ALA A 281 7.27 -10.19 -14.11
CA ALA A 281 7.45 -9.44 -15.36
C ALA A 281 8.39 -10.17 -16.34
N MET A 282 9.51 -10.69 -15.82
CA MET A 282 10.47 -11.50 -16.58
C MET A 282 10.01 -12.95 -16.85
N GLY A 283 8.93 -13.40 -16.22
CA GLY A 283 8.41 -14.76 -16.33
C GLY A 283 9.20 -15.78 -15.51
N VAL A 284 9.61 -15.39 -14.29
CA VAL A 284 10.36 -16.23 -13.34
C VAL A 284 9.58 -16.34 -12.04
N LYS A 285 9.47 -17.55 -11.51
CA LYS A 285 8.81 -17.85 -10.24
C LYS A 285 9.83 -18.22 -9.17
N PRO A 286 9.80 -17.62 -7.97
CA PRO A 286 10.62 -18.07 -6.85
C PRO A 286 10.14 -19.43 -6.34
N VAL A 287 11.10 -20.24 -5.88
CA VAL A 287 10.88 -21.55 -5.28
C VAL A 287 11.27 -21.47 -3.82
N TRP A 288 10.36 -21.87 -2.92
CA TRP A 288 10.56 -21.82 -1.48
C TRP A 288 10.88 -23.18 -0.87
N ASP A 289 11.59 -23.18 0.25
CA ASP A 289 11.66 -24.32 1.17
C ASP A 289 10.42 -24.39 2.09
N ASP A 290 10.42 -25.38 2.99
CA ASP A 290 9.33 -25.61 3.95
C ASP A 290 9.25 -24.50 5.02
N ALA A 291 10.35 -23.78 5.27
CA ALA A 291 10.40 -22.62 6.17
C ALA A 291 9.96 -21.32 5.46
N GLY A 292 9.64 -21.38 4.17
CA GLY A 292 9.24 -20.23 3.37
C GLY A 292 10.41 -19.33 2.95
N ARG A 293 11.64 -19.84 2.94
CA ARG A 293 12.81 -19.14 2.39
C ARG A 293 12.96 -19.42 0.90
N VAL A 294 13.37 -18.42 0.13
CA VAL A 294 13.66 -18.62 -1.29
C VAL A 294 14.92 -19.45 -1.45
N LYS A 295 14.79 -20.62 -2.11
CA LYS A 295 15.89 -21.56 -2.36
C LYS A 295 16.28 -21.65 -3.84
N GLY A 296 15.47 -21.09 -4.73
CA GLY A 296 15.68 -21.19 -6.17
C GLY A 296 14.69 -20.37 -6.97
N LEU A 297 14.86 -20.44 -8.29
CA LEU A 297 14.03 -19.78 -9.28
C LEU A 297 13.66 -20.80 -10.35
N GLU A 298 12.45 -20.71 -10.85
CA GLU A 298 11.90 -21.53 -11.93
C GLU A 298 11.44 -20.62 -13.05
N THR A 299 11.92 -20.86 -14.27
CA THR A 299 11.47 -20.14 -15.44
C THR A 299 10.11 -20.65 -15.88
N ILE A 300 9.15 -19.74 -16.02
CA ILE A 300 7.81 -20.05 -16.53
C ILE A 300 7.89 -20.21 -18.05
N ALA A 301 7.32 -21.28 -18.59
CA ALA A 301 7.28 -21.50 -20.03
C ALA A 301 6.48 -20.39 -20.73
N SER A 302 6.93 -19.91 -21.90
CA SER A 302 6.25 -18.85 -22.65
C SER A 302 4.77 -19.17 -22.92
N SER A 303 4.43 -20.43 -23.18
CA SER A 303 3.05 -20.90 -23.35
C SER A 303 2.17 -20.75 -22.11
N GLU A 304 2.75 -20.86 -20.91
CA GLU A 304 2.04 -20.65 -19.64
C GLU A 304 1.99 -19.17 -19.28
N LEU A 305 3.07 -18.42 -19.56
CA LEU A 305 3.14 -16.99 -19.29
C LEU A 305 2.12 -16.19 -20.11
N GLY A 306 1.85 -16.60 -21.35
CA GLY A 306 0.80 -16.02 -22.19
C GLY A 306 1.08 -14.60 -22.69
N ARG A 307 2.29 -14.08 -22.46
CA ARG A 307 2.73 -12.72 -22.84
C ARG A 307 4.25 -12.68 -23.06
N PRO A 308 4.78 -11.61 -23.67
CA PRO A 308 6.21 -11.33 -23.72
C PRO A 308 6.84 -11.30 -22.33
N ARG A 309 8.13 -11.65 -22.25
CA ARG A 309 8.94 -11.39 -21.06
C ARG A 309 9.34 -9.93 -21.08
N ILE A 310 8.98 -9.19 -20.05
CA ILE A 310 9.16 -7.74 -19.98
C ILE A 310 10.52 -7.46 -19.32
N ASP A 311 11.31 -6.55 -19.91
CA ASP A 311 12.58 -6.14 -19.33
C ASP A 311 12.37 -5.24 -18.11
N VAL A 312 13.31 -5.24 -17.18
CA VAL A 312 13.18 -4.52 -15.91
C VAL A 312 14.41 -3.68 -15.64
N LEU A 313 14.27 -2.52 -15.02
CA LEU A 313 15.38 -1.71 -14.52
C LEU A 313 15.13 -1.42 -13.05
N LEU A 314 16.08 -1.76 -12.19
CA LEU A 314 15.94 -1.61 -10.75
C LEU A 314 16.94 -0.59 -10.23
N SER A 315 16.43 0.44 -9.56
CA SER A 315 17.19 1.34 -8.71
C SER A 315 16.88 1.03 -7.26
N VAL A 316 17.84 0.46 -6.53
CA VAL A 316 17.67 0.06 -5.13
C VAL A 316 18.42 1.02 -4.22
N THR A 317 17.76 1.45 -3.15
CA THR A 317 18.39 2.33 -2.15
C THR A 317 19.61 1.65 -1.47
N GLY A 318 20.59 2.43 -1.00
CA GLY A 318 21.72 1.88 -0.23
C GLY A 318 21.28 1.03 0.97
N SER A 319 20.19 1.41 1.66
CA SER A 319 19.62 0.61 2.76
C SER A 319 19.05 -0.73 2.28
N TYR A 320 18.48 -0.78 1.07
CA TYR A 320 18.03 -2.04 0.46
C TYR A 320 19.21 -2.95 0.16
N ARG A 321 20.29 -2.41 -0.42
CA ARG A 321 21.52 -3.16 -0.69
C ARG A 321 22.08 -3.84 0.57
N ASP A 322 22.07 -3.13 1.69
CA ASP A 322 22.63 -3.63 2.94
C ASP A 322 21.75 -4.71 3.60
N GLN A 323 20.42 -4.60 3.46
CA GLN A 323 19.46 -5.50 4.13
C GLN A 323 19.01 -6.70 3.27
N PHE A 324 18.97 -6.54 1.94
CA PHE A 324 18.44 -7.55 1.01
C PHE A 324 19.44 -7.99 -0.08
N PRO A 325 20.74 -8.24 0.23
CA PRO A 325 21.71 -8.62 -0.79
C PRO A 325 21.38 -9.97 -1.45
N LEU A 326 20.74 -10.90 -0.74
CA LEU A 326 20.30 -12.18 -1.30
C LEU A 326 19.18 -11.99 -2.33
N VAL A 327 18.28 -11.03 -2.11
CA VAL A 327 17.19 -10.72 -3.04
C VAL A 327 17.75 -10.11 -4.32
N MET A 328 18.73 -9.21 -4.20
CA MET A 328 19.46 -8.68 -5.35
C MET A 328 20.13 -9.80 -6.17
N GLN A 329 20.75 -10.78 -5.50
CA GLN A 329 21.35 -11.93 -6.17
C GLN A 329 20.31 -12.80 -6.90
N TRP A 330 19.12 -12.98 -6.31
CA TRP A 330 18.04 -13.70 -6.99
C TRP A 330 17.54 -12.95 -8.23
N ILE A 331 17.35 -11.64 -8.14
CA ILE A 331 16.92 -10.83 -9.29
C ILE A 331 17.98 -10.83 -10.39
N ASP A 332 19.26 -10.64 -10.06
CA ASP A 332 20.34 -10.73 -11.04
C ASP A 332 20.38 -12.11 -11.70
N LYS A 333 20.29 -13.19 -10.90
CA LYS A 333 20.21 -14.56 -11.44
C LYS A 333 19.01 -14.75 -12.37
N ALA A 334 17.86 -14.19 -12.04
CA ALA A 334 16.67 -14.24 -12.90
C ALA A 334 16.94 -13.53 -14.24
N VAL A 335 17.55 -12.34 -14.20
CA VAL A 335 17.93 -11.59 -15.42
C VAL A 335 18.88 -12.41 -16.28
N GLN A 336 19.96 -12.97 -15.70
CA GLN A 336 20.91 -13.78 -16.45
C GLN A 336 20.26 -15.04 -17.05
N GLN A 337 19.39 -15.72 -16.28
CA GLN A 337 18.65 -16.90 -16.75
C GLN A 337 17.74 -16.56 -17.92
N ILE A 338 16.99 -15.46 -17.85
CA ILE A 338 16.05 -15.06 -18.89
C ILE A 338 16.78 -14.48 -20.10
N ALA A 339 17.84 -13.70 -19.92
CA ALA A 339 18.62 -13.15 -21.03
C ALA A 339 19.23 -14.24 -21.94
N ALA A 340 19.53 -15.42 -21.38
CA ALA A 340 20.08 -16.55 -22.11
C ALA A 340 19.04 -17.36 -22.93
N ILE A 341 17.74 -17.06 -22.78
CA ILE A 341 16.67 -17.79 -23.47
C ILE A 341 16.39 -17.13 -24.81
N ASP A 342 16.66 -17.87 -25.89
CA ASP A 342 16.34 -17.46 -27.26
C ASP A 342 14.84 -17.66 -27.55
N GLU A 343 14.08 -16.60 -27.31
CA GLU A 343 12.64 -16.50 -27.57
C GLU A 343 12.37 -15.16 -28.29
N PRO A 344 11.52 -15.15 -29.34
CA PRO A 344 11.32 -13.95 -30.18
C PRO A 344 10.70 -12.76 -29.43
N ASP A 345 9.95 -13.02 -28.35
CA ASP A 345 9.25 -12.01 -27.55
C ASP A 345 9.91 -11.81 -26.17
N ASN A 346 11.19 -12.16 -26.03
CA ASN A 346 11.95 -11.99 -24.80
C ASN A 346 12.67 -10.64 -24.78
N LEU A 347 12.05 -9.61 -24.22
CA LEU A 347 12.59 -8.25 -24.21
C LEU A 347 13.86 -8.13 -23.38
N VAL A 348 14.05 -8.98 -22.36
CA VAL A 348 15.30 -9.03 -21.58
C VAL A 348 16.46 -9.48 -22.48
N ALA A 349 16.29 -10.55 -23.24
CA ALA A 349 17.32 -11.05 -24.16
C ALA A 349 17.60 -10.05 -25.30
N ILE A 350 16.53 -9.53 -25.93
CA ILE A 350 16.64 -8.55 -27.02
C ILE A 350 17.41 -7.29 -26.57
N HIS A 351 17.04 -6.70 -25.44
CA HIS A 351 17.73 -5.51 -24.94
C HIS A 351 19.14 -5.81 -24.47
N THR A 352 19.40 -6.99 -23.90
CA THR A 352 20.76 -7.42 -23.52
C THR A 352 21.65 -7.53 -24.75
N GLN A 353 21.19 -8.16 -25.82
CA GLN A 353 21.95 -8.26 -27.07
C GLN A 353 22.21 -6.87 -27.68
N SER A 354 21.19 -6.00 -27.72
CA SER A 354 21.33 -4.64 -28.24
C SER A 354 22.33 -3.79 -27.42
N LEU A 355 22.33 -3.93 -26.08
CA LEU A 355 23.30 -3.27 -25.21
C LEU A 355 24.72 -3.79 -25.43
N LYS A 356 24.89 -5.12 -25.57
CA LYS A 356 26.19 -5.73 -25.87
C LYS A 356 26.77 -5.19 -27.17
N GLU A 357 25.96 -5.13 -28.23
CA GLU A 357 26.36 -4.56 -29.52
C GLU A 357 26.79 -3.08 -29.39
N SER A 358 26.01 -2.28 -28.66
CA SER A 358 26.37 -0.88 -28.40
C SER A 358 27.68 -0.72 -27.63
N PHE A 359 27.97 -1.59 -26.67
CA PHE A 359 29.23 -1.58 -25.93
C PHE A 359 30.43 -2.00 -26.80
N LEU A 360 30.25 -2.99 -27.68
CA LEU A 360 31.27 -3.41 -28.63
C LEU A 360 31.60 -2.28 -29.62
N GLU A 361 30.59 -1.55 -30.11
CA GLU A 361 30.78 -0.36 -30.97
C GLU A 361 31.55 0.76 -30.26
N GLN A 362 31.41 0.88 -28.93
CA GLN A 362 32.16 1.82 -28.09
C GLN A 362 33.59 1.33 -27.77
N GLY A 363 33.99 0.15 -28.25
CA GLY A 363 35.32 -0.42 -28.04
C GLY A 363 35.51 -1.08 -26.67
N ILE A 364 34.42 -1.39 -25.97
CA ILE A 364 34.47 -2.21 -24.75
C ILE A 364 34.77 -3.66 -25.15
N ASP A 365 35.64 -4.33 -24.40
CA ASP A 365 35.98 -5.74 -24.60
C ASP A 365 34.75 -6.65 -24.50
N ASP A 366 34.69 -7.72 -25.30
CA ASP A 366 33.51 -8.59 -25.43
C ASP A 366 33.08 -9.23 -24.09
N GLU A 367 34.03 -9.65 -23.26
CA GLU A 367 33.74 -10.25 -21.95
C GLU A 367 33.11 -9.22 -21.01
N LEU A 368 33.65 -7.99 -21.01
CA LEU A 368 33.11 -6.90 -20.21
C LEU A 368 31.76 -6.41 -20.77
N ALA A 369 31.60 -6.33 -22.08
CA ALA A 369 30.36 -5.93 -22.74
C ALA A 369 29.22 -6.89 -22.40
N GLU A 370 29.47 -8.20 -22.43
CA GLU A 370 28.50 -9.22 -22.03
C GLU A 370 28.07 -9.07 -20.57
N LYS A 371 29.04 -8.88 -19.67
CA LYS A 371 28.76 -8.66 -18.25
C LYS A 371 27.94 -7.39 -18.00
N LEU A 372 28.29 -6.29 -18.65
CA LEU A 372 27.60 -5.00 -18.48
C LEU A 372 26.20 -5.02 -19.10
N ALA A 373 26.02 -5.70 -20.23
CA ALA A 373 24.77 -5.76 -20.94
C ALA A 373 23.65 -6.49 -20.18
N GLY A 374 24.00 -7.43 -19.29
CA GLY A 374 23.06 -8.12 -18.42
C GLY A 374 22.67 -7.35 -17.15
N ASN A 375 23.34 -6.23 -16.84
CA ASN A 375 23.06 -5.50 -15.61
C ASN A 375 21.71 -4.79 -15.68
N ARG A 376 20.84 -5.06 -14.70
CA ARG A 376 19.56 -4.35 -14.50
C ARG A 376 19.39 -3.77 -13.11
N LEU A 377 20.28 -4.08 -12.18
CA LEU A 377 20.14 -3.71 -10.77
C LEU A 377 21.25 -2.75 -10.36
N PHE A 378 20.87 -1.53 -10.00
CA PHE A 378 21.75 -0.43 -9.68
C PHE A 378 21.49 0.08 -8.27
N SER A 379 22.54 0.50 -7.56
CA SER A 379 22.45 1.07 -6.23
C SER A 379 23.53 2.13 -6.03
N ASN A 380 23.50 2.79 -4.88
CA ASN A 380 24.60 3.61 -4.39
C ASN A 380 25.89 2.79 -4.26
N GLU A 381 27.03 3.48 -4.33
CA GLU A 381 28.31 2.92 -3.91
C GLU A 381 28.22 2.43 -2.45
N SER A 382 29.01 1.40 -2.11
CA SER A 382 29.06 0.88 -0.74
C SER A 382 29.33 1.99 0.28
N GLY A 383 28.51 2.09 1.31
CA GLY A 383 28.55 3.18 2.30
C GLY A 383 27.87 4.50 1.86
N GLY A 384 27.50 4.64 0.59
CA GLY A 384 26.67 5.73 0.08
C GLY A 384 25.17 5.46 0.23
N TYR A 385 24.40 6.52 0.46
CA TYR A 385 22.94 6.48 0.63
C TYR A 385 22.30 7.73 0.02
N GLY A 386 21.06 7.60 -0.45
CA GLY A 386 20.30 8.69 -1.05
C GLY A 386 20.76 9.00 -2.47
N THR A 387 19.99 9.81 -3.20
CA THR A 387 20.31 10.18 -4.59
C THR A 387 21.14 11.46 -4.68
N GLY A 388 21.42 12.13 -3.56
CA GLY A 388 21.98 13.48 -3.51
C GLY A 388 20.98 14.60 -3.90
N LEU A 389 19.82 14.24 -4.46
CA LEU A 389 18.85 15.20 -4.96
C LEU A 389 18.20 16.01 -3.83
N SER A 390 17.93 15.41 -2.67
CA SER A 390 17.35 16.13 -1.53
C SER A 390 18.24 17.28 -1.05
N ASP A 391 19.55 17.06 -1.01
CA ASP A 391 20.52 18.09 -0.64
C ASP A 391 20.61 19.17 -1.71
N ALA A 392 20.65 18.76 -3.00
CA ALA A 392 20.67 19.69 -4.13
C ALA A 392 19.42 20.57 -4.19
N VAL A 393 18.22 20.00 -3.94
CA VAL A 393 16.96 20.75 -3.93
C VAL A 393 16.95 21.82 -2.83
N LEU A 394 17.52 21.53 -1.67
CA LEU A 394 17.64 22.50 -0.56
C LEU A 394 18.68 23.58 -0.84
N ALA A 395 19.71 23.28 -1.65
CA ALA A 395 20.71 24.22 -2.12
C ALA A 395 20.19 25.00 -3.34
N THR A 396 19.19 25.85 -3.14
CA THR A 396 18.49 26.57 -4.23
C THR A 396 19.38 27.50 -5.06
N ASP A 397 20.63 27.72 -4.64
CA ASP A 397 21.63 28.56 -5.30
C ASP A 397 22.61 27.77 -6.18
N VAL A 398 22.62 26.43 -6.15
CA VAL A 398 23.62 25.61 -6.87
C VAL A 398 23.11 24.94 -8.15
N TRP A 399 21.83 25.10 -8.49
CA TRP A 399 21.25 24.54 -9.71
C TRP A 399 20.40 25.58 -10.44
N THR A 400 20.41 25.54 -11.77
CA THR A 400 19.73 26.54 -12.63
C THR A 400 18.72 25.92 -13.61
N ASN A 401 18.74 24.60 -13.79
CA ASN A 401 17.81 23.86 -14.63
C ASN A 401 17.73 22.38 -14.19
N ASP A 402 16.83 21.62 -14.79
CA ASP A 402 16.61 20.19 -14.51
C ASP A 402 17.75 19.27 -15.04
N SER A 403 18.83 19.84 -15.59
CA SER A 403 19.97 19.03 -16.02
C SER A 403 20.81 18.67 -14.79
N PRO A 404 21.13 17.39 -14.57
CA PRO A 404 22.05 17.00 -13.51
C PRO A 404 23.43 17.58 -13.88
N GLN A 405 23.76 18.74 -13.33
CA GLN A 405 25.15 19.17 -13.28
C GLN A 405 25.85 18.20 -12.33
N GLU A 406 26.95 17.60 -12.81
CA GLU A 406 27.83 16.75 -12.02
C GLU A 406 28.08 17.45 -10.68
N ALA A 407 27.48 16.92 -9.61
CA ALA A 407 27.88 17.29 -8.27
C ALA A 407 29.30 16.77 -8.11
N THR A 408 30.27 17.66 -8.34
CA THR A 408 31.71 17.43 -8.22
C THR A 408 32.12 17.01 -6.82
#